data_AF-A0A101DZ54-F1
#
_entry.id   AF-A0A101DZ54-F1
#
_cell.length_a   1.000
_cell.length_b   1.000
_cell.length_c   1.000
_cell.angle_alpha   90.00
_cell.angle_beta   90.00
_cell.angle_gamma   90.00
#
_symmetry.space_group_name_H-M   'P 1'
#
loop_
_entity.id
_entity.type
_entity.pdbx_description
1 polymer ?
#
loop_
_entity_poly.entity_id
_entity_poly.type
_entity_poly.pdbx_seq_one_letter_code
_entity_poly.pdbx_strand_id
1 'polypeptide(L)'
;MLESWATSSLILFVAILVVISLSLLYCSYLRRERWWKISGIFSVASFAVYILLFFWSFWNLLSNLLFILLVELAVFIILLPIFKVVFELKFENEEKYGEIDGIPVIIGYEKGKKVYNAFYTPLKRKIFVTKSLKDVLSGEELKAVIYHESGHSKNKWWMITRSTAMMFWVLIAAVVLTTLFLLEMGKFQPNLKVSLFITLGALLIIYATFFMVFSWINEHEADLFAVKKSGYENFSKALFKTYFYNVLGDYAEFVGKIDLKNFNSGDVTPFEILKILLKQSIYYLFPRNILNQPIPQTHPPLRYRILLAHQTLKC
;
A
#
# COMPACT_ATOMS: atom_id res chain seq x y z
N MET A 1 0.44 -15.71 -34.04
CA MET A 1 -0.92 -15.35 -33.58
C MET A 1 -1.39 -16.24 -32.42
N LEU A 2 -1.35 -17.57 -32.56
CA LEU A 2 -1.66 -18.49 -31.45
C LEU A 2 -0.75 -18.29 -30.22
N GLU A 3 0.53 -18.00 -30.46
CA GLU A 3 1.52 -17.79 -29.40
C GLU A 3 1.22 -16.60 -28.49
N SER A 4 0.79 -15.44 -29.03
CA SER A 4 0.50 -14.25 -28.20
C SER A 4 -0.70 -14.47 -27.27
N TRP A 5 -1.73 -15.17 -27.75
CA TRP A 5 -2.90 -15.50 -26.93
C TRP A 5 -2.57 -16.52 -25.84
N ALA A 6 -1.78 -17.54 -26.16
CA ALA A 6 -1.31 -18.51 -25.18
C ALA A 6 -0.50 -17.83 -24.07
N THR A 7 0.44 -16.95 -24.43
CA THR A 7 1.26 -16.20 -23.46
C THR A 7 0.41 -15.29 -22.57
N SER A 8 -0.49 -14.48 -23.13
CA SER A 8 -1.36 -13.62 -22.30
C SER A 8 -2.29 -14.42 -21.39
N SER A 9 -2.79 -15.57 -21.85
CA SER A 9 -3.65 -16.44 -21.04
C SER A 9 -2.88 -17.06 -19.88
N LEU A 10 -1.64 -17.51 -20.13
CA LEU A 10 -0.73 -18.00 -19.09
C LEU A 10 -0.42 -16.90 -18.06
N ILE A 11 -0.11 -15.69 -18.51
CA ILE A 11 0.15 -14.53 -17.63
C ILE A 11 -1.07 -14.24 -16.76
N LEU A 12 -2.27 -14.22 -17.34
CA LEU A 12 -3.50 -13.99 -16.59
C LEU A 12 -3.76 -15.11 -15.57
N PHE A 13 -3.53 -16.36 -15.95
CA PHE A 13 -3.66 -17.50 -15.05
C PHE A 13 -2.70 -17.39 -13.86
N VAL A 14 -1.42 -17.12 -14.11
CA VAL A 14 -0.42 -16.89 -13.06
C VAL A 14 -0.80 -15.69 -12.19
N ALA A 15 -1.34 -14.63 -12.78
CA ALA A 15 -1.83 -13.47 -12.05
C ALA A 15 -2.90 -13.82 -11.03
N ILE A 16 -3.89 -14.61 -11.45
CA ILE A 16 -4.97 -15.09 -10.59
C ILE A 16 -4.40 -15.93 -9.44
N LEU A 17 -3.47 -16.84 -9.74
CA LEU A 17 -2.82 -17.67 -8.72
C LEU A 17 -2.06 -16.82 -7.69
N VAL A 18 -1.32 -15.80 -8.13
CA VAL A 18 -0.60 -14.87 -7.24
C VAL A 18 -1.56 -14.11 -6.34
N VAL A 19 -2.69 -13.62 -6.88
CA VAL A 19 -3.68 -12.89 -6.07
C VAL A 19 -4.34 -13.81 -5.04
N ILE A 20 -4.66 -15.06 -5.42
CA ILE A 20 -5.18 -16.07 -4.48
C ILE A 20 -4.14 -16.39 -3.41
N SER A 21 -2.88 -16.60 -3.78
CA SER A 21 -1.82 -16.93 -2.82
C SER A 21 -1.58 -15.78 -1.83
N LEU A 22 -1.59 -14.53 -2.31
CA LEU A 22 -1.48 -13.34 -1.47
C LEU A 22 -2.66 -13.17 -0.51
N SER A 23 -3.88 -13.51 -0.97
CA SER A 23 -5.05 -13.53 -0.09
C SER A 23 -4.92 -14.56 1.03
N LEU A 24 -4.47 -15.78 0.68
CA LEU A 24 -4.22 -16.85 1.66
C LEU A 24 -3.11 -16.46 2.64
N LEU A 25 -2.01 -15.90 2.15
CA LEU A 25 -0.93 -15.37 2.98
C LEU A 25 -1.45 -14.37 4.01
N TYR A 26 -2.21 -13.37 3.56
CA TYR A 26 -2.72 -12.34 4.45
C TYR A 26 -3.75 -12.90 5.46
N CYS A 27 -4.58 -13.85 5.03
CA CYS A 27 -5.50 -14.55 5.93
C CYS A 27 -4.78 -15.34 7.02
N SER A 28 -3.78 -16.14 6.65
CA SER A 28 -2.96 -16.89 7.59
C SER A 28 -2.18 -15.97 8.53
N TYR A 29 -1.73 -14.82 8.05
CA TYR A 29 -1.11 -13.78 8.89
C TYR A 29 -2.09 -13.24 9.93
N LEU A 30 -3.30 -12.85 9.52
CA LEU A 30 -4.35 -12.34 10.43
C LEU A 30 -4.81 -13.38 11.46
N ARG A 31 -4.66 -14.67 11.15
CA ARG A 31 -4.98 -15.78 12.06
C ARG A 31 -3.80 -16.23 12.91
N ARG A 32 -2.62 -15.60 12.75
CA ARG A 32 -1.36 -15.99 13.41
C ARG A 32 -0.96 -17.45 13.17
N GLU A 33 -1.33 -18.01 12.03
CA GLU A 33 -1.00 -19.38 11.68
C GLU A 33 0.51 -19.50 11.41
N ARG A 34 1.18 -20.53 11.96
CA ARG A 34 2.64 -20.71 11.83
C ARG A 34 3.17 -20.68 10.39
N TRP A 35 2.33 -21.00 9.42
CA TRP A 35 2.65 -21.17 8.01
C TRP A 35 2.69 -19.87 7.19
N TRP A 36 2.26 -18.72 7.75
CA TRP A 36 2.23 -17.46 6.98
C TRP A 36 3.62 -17.08 6.44
N LYS A 37 4.71 -17.39 7.13
CA LYS A 37 6.09 -17.15 6.65
C LYS A 37 6.40 -17.96 5.37
N ILE A 38 5.95 -19.21 5.32
CA ILE A 38 6.14 -20.10 4.17
C ILE A 38 5.28 -19.62 3.00
N SER A 39 4.02 -19.26 3.26
CA SER A 39 3.13 -18.64 2.26
C SER A 39 3.71 -17.31 1.73
N GLY A 40 4.47 -16.60 2.56
CA GLY A 40 5.18 -15.37 2.19
C GLY A 40 6.27 -15.64 1.16
N ILE A 41 7.14 -16.61 1.42
CA ILE A 41 8.19 -17.04 0.49
C ILE A 41 7.57 -17.51 -0.84
N PHE A 42 6.52 -18.33 -0.78
CA PHE A 42 5.81 -18.79 -1.97
C PHE A 42 5.25 -17.62 -2.79
N SER A 43 4.61 -16.64 -2.13
CA SER A 43 4.04 -15.46 -2.81
C SER A 43 5.12 -14.59 -3.46
N VAL A 44 6.29 -14.44 -2.83
CA VAL A 44 7.43 -13.73 -3.43
C VAL A 44 7.98 -14.48 -4.64
N ALA A 45 8.11 -15.82 -4.55
CA ALA A 45 8.56 -16.63 -5.67
C ALA A 45 7.57 -16.57 -6.85
N SER A 46 6.27 -16.69 -6.59
CA SER A 46 5.24 -16.57 -7.63
C SER A 46 5.23 -15.17 -8.28
N PHE A 47 5.45 -14.11 -7.49
CA PHE A 47 5.61 -12.76 -8.02
C PHE A 47 6.85 -12.65 -8.92
N ALA A 48 7.99 -13.21 -8.52
CA ALA A 48 9.20 -13.21 -9.35
C ALA A 48 9.00 -13.96 -10.68
N VAL A 49 8.36 -15.13 -10.65
CA VAL A 49 8.01 -15.89 -11.86
C VAL A 49 7.10 -15.06 -12.77
N TYR A 50 6.12 -14.36 -12.20
CA TYR A 50 5.26 -13.48 -12.98
C TYR A 50 6.03 -12.37 -13.68
N ILE A 51 6.94 -11.70 -12.98
CA ILE A 51 7.76 -10.62 -13.54
C ILE A 51 8.63 -11.15 -14.70
N LEU A 52 9.20 -12.34 -14.57
CA LEU A 52 9.96 -12.97 -15.65
C LEU A 52 9.08 -13.27 -16.88
N LEU A 53 7.87 -13.80 -16.68
CA LEU A 53 6.92 -14.04 -17.77
C LEU A 53 6.48 -12.74 -18.45
N PHE A 54 6.27 -11.68 -17.67
CA PHE A 54 5.95 -10.36 -18.20
C PHE A 54 7.07 -9.83 -19.10
N PHE A 55 8.32 -9.83 -18.63
CA PHE A 55 9.47 -9.39 -19.41
C PHE A 55 9.69 -10.24 -20.66
N TRP A 56 9.51 -11.57 -20.56
CA TRP A 56 9.59 -12.45 -21.72
C TRP A 56 8.52 -12.12 -22.76
N SER A 57 7.27 -11.87 -22.33
CA SER A 57 6.21 -11.44 -23.23
C SER A 57 6.51 -10.09 -23.87
N PHE A 58 7.03 -9.13 -23.10
CA PHE A 58 7.38 -7.81 -23.61
C PHE A 58 8.54 -7.88 -24.61
N TRP A 59 9.55 -8.71 -24.34
CA TRP A 59 10.70 -8.93 -25.21
C TRP A 59 10.29 -9.44 -26.60
N ASN A 60 9.42 -10.45 -26.65
CA ASN A 60 8.97 -11.06 -27.91
C ASN A 60 8.09 -10.12 -28.76
N LEU A 61 7.52 -9.09 -28.14
CA LEU A 61 6.60 -8.16 -28.78
C LEU A 61 7.31 -7.04 -29.54
N LEU A 62 8.62 -6.85 -29.34
CA LEU A 62 9.32 -5.64 -29.72
C LEU A 62 10.43 -5.92 -30.73
N SER A 63 10.12 -5.75 -32.02
CA SER A 63 11.06 -5.88 -33.13
C SER A 63 12.10 -4.73 -33.22
N ASN A 64 11.94 -3.66 -32.43
CA ASN A 64 12.82 -2.49 -32.43
C ASN A 64 13.21 -2.07 -31.00
N LEU A 65 13.87 -3.02 -30.32
CA LEU A 65 14.21 -2.95 -28.89
C LEU A 65 14.87 -1.63 -28.47
N LEU A 66 15.79 -1.10 -29.30
CA LEU A 66 16.54 0.11 -28.95
C LEU A 66 15.63 1.34 -28.84
N PHE A 67 14.73 1.56 -29.80
CA PHE A 67 13.82 2.70 -29.79
C PHE A 67 12.92 2.68 -28.56
N ILE A 68 12.37 1.51 -28.22
CA ILE A 68 11.46 1.37 -27.08
C ILE A 68 12.18 1.53 -25.75
N LEU A 69 13.38 0.98 -25.61
CA LEU A 69 14.22 1.22 -24.43
C LEU A 69 14.55 2.70 -24.26
N LEU A 70 14.81 3.43 -25.35
CA LEU A 70 15.03 4.88 -25.31
C LEU A 70 13.78 5.65 -24.90
N VAL A 71 12.60 5.28 -25.42
CA VAL A 71 11.31 5.89 -25.02
C VAL A 71 11.01 5.60 -23.56
N GLU A 72 11.16 4.36 -23.10
CA GLU A 72 10.93 3.95 -21.73
C GLU A 72 11.90 4.67 -20.78
N LEU A 73 13.19 4.75 -21.13
CA LEU A 73 14.19 5.50 -20.36
C LEU A 73 13.86 6.99 -20.30
N ALA A 74 13.44 7.59 -21.42
CA ALA A 74 13.05 9.00 -21.45
C ALA A 74 11.84 9.26 -20.53
N VAL A 75 10.79 8.43 -20.63
CA VAL A 75 9.60 8.52 -19.75
C VAL A 75 10.00 8.31 -18.29
N PHE A 76 10.84 7.31 -17.99
CA PHE A 76 11.34 7.05 -16.65
C PHE A 76 12.04 8.28 -16.06
N ILE A 77 12.97 8.89 -16.82
CA ILE A 77 13.69 10.10 -16.42
C ILE A 77 12.73 11.27 -16.17
N ILE A 78 11.70 11.44 -17.01
CA ILE A 78 10.66 12.48 -16.86
C ILE A 78 9.81 12.27 -15.60
N LEU A 79 9.58 11.02 -15.18
CA LEU A 79 8.80 10.69 -13.98
C LEU A 79 9.60 10.89 -12.68
N LEU A 80 10.94 10.84 -12.72
CA LEU A 80 11.79 11.00 -11.52
C LEU A 80 11.63 12.35 -10.78
N PRO A 81 11.47 13.52 -11.43
CA PRO A 81 11.17 14.77 -10.73
C PRO A 81 9.80 14.79 -10.06
N ILE A 82 8.79 14.17 -10.69
CA ILE A 82 7.42 14.10 -10.16
C ILE A 82 7.41 13.31 -8.84
N PHE A 83 8.26 12.29 -8.72
CA PHE A 83 8.48 11.52 -7.49
C PHE A 83 8.86 12.39 -6.27
N LYS A 84 9.60 13.49 -6.46
CA LYS A 84 10.04 14.36 -5.35
C LYS A 84 8.93 15.24 -4.78
N VAL A 85 7.92 15.59 -5.58
CA VAL A 85 6.91 16.60 -5.23
C VAL A 85 5.70 16.00 -4.51
N VAL A 86 5.37 14.72 -4.75
CA VAL A 86 4.08 14.13 -4.36
C VAL A 86 3.94 13.84 -2.85
N PHE A 87 5.02 13.86 -2.06
CA PHE A 87 4.99 13.30 -0.69
C PHE A 87 5.34 14.24 0.46
N GLU A 88 5.57 15.52 0.21
CA GLU A 88 5.87 16.46 1.30
C GLU A 88 4.61 17.19 1.74
N LEU A 89 4.05 16.78 2.88
CA LEU A 89 3.13 17.63 3.64
C LEU A 89 3.89 18.92 4.01
N LYS A 90 3.39 20.05 3.54
CA LYS A 90 3.97 21.36 3.82
C LYS A 90 3.34 21.92 5.09
N PHE A 91 4.16 22.17 6.09
CA PHE A 91 3.77 22.82 7.33
C PHE A 91 4.13 24.31 7.27
N GLU A 92 3.29 25.16 7.86
CA GLU A 92 3.57 26.59 8.04
C GLU A 92 4.54 26.83 9.19
N ASN A 93 4.41 26.02 10.24
CA ASN A 93 5.27 26.06 11.41
C ASN A 93 5.47 24.64 11.97
N GLU A 94 6.55 24.44 12.71
CA GLU A 94 6.91 23.19 13.36
C GLU A 94 7.28 23.44 14.83
N GLU A 95 6.64 22.73 15.75
CA GLU A 95 6.92 22.81 17.19
C GLU A 95 7.45 21.47 17.70
N LYS A 96 8.54 21.48 18.49
CA LYS A 96 9.01 20.26 19.16
C LYS A 96 8.05 19.90 20.29
N TYR A 97 7.37 18.76 20.17
CA TYR A 97 6.48 18.25 21.21
C TYR A 97 7.23 17.49 22.31
N GLY A 98 8.21 16.68 21.91
CA GLY A 98 8.90 15.77 22.81
C GLY A 98 9.73 14.73 22.06
N GLU A 99 9.94 13.59 22.69
CA GLU A 99 10.72 12.48 22.17
C GLU A 99 10.15 11.14 22.66
N ILE A 100 10.07 10.15 21.78
CA ILE A 100 9.67 8.77 22.12
C ILE A 100 10.66 7.80 21.48
N ASP A 101 11.16 6.83 22.26
CA ASP A 101 12.14 5.82 21.83
C ASP A 101 13.40 6.41 21.13
N GLY A 102 13.84 7.61 21.54
CA GLY A 102 14.98 8.30 20.93
C GLY A 102 14.64 9.08 19.64
N ILE A 103 13.34 9.21 19.31
CA ILE A 103 12.86 9.83 18.07
C ILE A 103 12.12 11.13 18.41
N PRO A 104 12.58 12.29 17.91
CA PRO A 104 11.90 13.56 18.12
C PRO A 104 10.50 13.55 17.52
N VAL A 105 9.54 14.07 18.29
CA VAL A 105 8.14 14.26 17.88
C VAL A 105 7.91 15.74 17.62
N ILE A 106 7.44 16.06 16.41
CA ILE A 106 7.20 17.41 15.92
C ILE A 106 5.71 17.59 15.64
N ILE A 107 5.11 18.68 16.12
CA ILE A 107 3.78 19.11 15.71
C ILE A 107 3.92 20.02 14.50
N GLY A 108 3.35 19.60 13.38
CA GLY A 108 3.29 20.40 12.16
C GLY A 108 1.96 21.13 12.06
N TYR A 109 2.00 22.44 11.85
CA TYR A 109 0.82 23.27 11.60
C TYR A 109 0.50 23.22 10.10
N GLU A 110 -0.61 22.56 9.74
CA GLU A 110 -0.94 22.32 8.34
C GLU A 110 -1.32 23.61 7.60
N LYS A 111 -0.84 23.74 6.36
CA LYS A 111 -1.26 24.82 5.46
C LYS A 111 -2.57 24.48 4.77
N GLY A 112 -3.66 25.16 5.14
CA GLY A 112 -4.96 25.06 4.46
C GLY A 112 -5.92 24.07 5.13
N LYS A 113 -6.34 23.01 4.41
CA LYS A 113 -7.35 22.06 4.91
C LYS A 113 -6.78 21.25 6.08
N LYS A 114 -7.55 21.10 7.16
CA LYS A 114 -7.23 20.21 8.29
C LYS A 114 -6.92 18.80 7.78
N VAL A 115 -5.81 18.22 8.23
CA VAL A 115 -5.41 16.85 7.92
C VAL A 115 -5.20 16.13 9.24
N TYR A 116 -5.87 14.99 9.45
CA TYR A 116 -5.75 14.22 10.69
C TYR A 116 -4.76 13.09 10.49
N ASN A 117 -3.46 13.37 10.56
CA ASN A 117 -2.42 12.40 10.22
C ASN A 117 -1.18 12.49 11.11
N ALA A 118 -0.49 11.36 11.24
CA ALA A 118 0.88 11.30 11.74
C ALA A 118 1.72 10.50 10.74
N PHE A 119 3.03 10.75 10.70
CA PHE A 119 3.93 9.96 9.88
C PHE A 119 5.37 9.99 10.40
N TYR A 120 6.01 8.82 10.37
CA TYR A 120 7.46 8.72 10.53
C TYR A 120 8.20 9.09 9.24
N THR A 121 9.20 9.98 9.36
CA THR A 121 10.11 10.34 8.27
C THR A 121 11.47 9.67 8.49
N PRO A 122 11.85 8.65 7.68
CA PRO A 122 13.06 7.87 7.91
C PRO A 122 14.35 8.68 7.74
N LEU A 123 14.41 9.52 6.70
CA LEU A 123 15.59 10.32 6.38
C LEU A 123 15.92 11.31 7.51
N LYS A 124 14.88 11.94 8.08
CA LYS A 124 15.02 12.91 9.18
C LYS A 124 15.06 12.23 10.55
N ARG A 125 14.66 10.95 10.64
CA ARG A 125 14.40 10.20 11.88
C ARG A 125 13.53 11.01 12.85
N LYS A 126 12.40 11.53 12.36
CA LYS A 126 11.43 12.32 13.14
C LYS A 126 10.03 11.77 12.92
N ILE A 127 9.17 11.92 13.93
CA ILE A 127 7.74 11.68 13.82
C ILE A 127 7.06 13.04 13.72
N PHE A 128 6.27 13.22 12.66
CA PHE A 128 5.43 14.40 12.49
C PHE A 128 4.00 14.04 12.85
N VAL A 129 3.37 14.90 13.64
CA VAL A 129 1.94 14.81 13.96
C VAL A 129 1.31 16.12 13.54
N THR A 130 0.21 16.07 12.80
CA THR A 130 -0.51 17.29 12.44
C THR A 130 -1.15 17.93 13.68
N LYS A 131 -1.23 19.25 13.71
CA LYS A 131 -1.87 19.98 14.81
C LYS A 131 -3.34 19.57 14.95
N SER A 132 -4.06 19.40 13.83
CA SER A 132 -5.45 18.93 13.85
C SER A 132 -5.61 17.55 14.49
N LEU A 133 -4.67 16.61 14.26
CA LEU A 133 -4.72 15.29 14.89
C LEU A 133 -4.44 15.37 16.39
N LYS A 134 -3.42 16.15 16.79
CA LYS A 134 -3.10 16.38 18.21
C LYS A 134 -4.32 16.87 18.99
N ASP A 135 -5.10 17.79 18.40
CA ASP A 135 -6.18 18.48 19.11
C ASP A 135 -7.43 17.60 19.35
N VAL A 136 -7.62 16.52 18.58
CA VAL A 136 -8.77 15.62 18.72
C VAL A 136 -8.48 14.36 19.56
N LEU A 137 -7.21 14.10 19.84
CA LEU A 137 -6.76 12.94 20.61
C LEU A 137 -6.44 13.33 22.06
N SER A 138 -6.77 12.46 23.00
CA SER A 138 -6.28 12.57 24.37
C SER A 138 -4.76 12.33 24.43
N GLY A 139 -4.12 12.69 25.53
CA GLY A 139 -2.66 12.47 25.69
C GLY A 139 -2.25 11.00 25.52
N GLU A 140 -3.04 10.05 26.01
CA GLU A 140 -2.77 8.62 25.87
C GLU A 140 -3.11 8.07 24.48
N GLU A 141 -4.17 8.58 23.84
CA GLU A 141 -4.50 8.25 22.45
C GLU A 141 -3.40 8.77 21.50
N LEU A 142 -2.90 9.99 21.71
CA LEU A 142 -1.81 10.57 20.94
C LEU A 142 -0.52 9.77 21.13
N LYS A 143 -0.19 9.35 22.36
CA LYS A 143 0.94 8.44 22.59
C LYS A 143 0.79 7.14 21.80
N ALA A 144 -0.41 6.56 21.72
CA ALA A 144 -0.65 5.36 20.94
C ALA A 144 -0.34 5.57 19.44
N VAL A 145 -0.75 6.69 18.87
CA VAL A 145 -0.41 7.06 17.48
C VAL A 145 1.11 7.23 17.32
N ILE A 146 1.78 7.93 18.22
CA ILE A 146 3.24 8.12 18.14
C ILE A 146 3.97 6.78 18.27
N TYR A 147 3.50 5.85 19.11
CA TYR A 147 4.06 4.51 19.18
C TYR A 147 3.84 3.71 17.89
N HIS A 148 2.69 3.84 17.22
CA HIS A 148 2.47 3.25 15.89
C HIS A 148 3.53 3.77 14.90
N GLU A 149 3.73 5.09 14.83
CA GLU A 149 4.76 5.69 13.97
C GLU A 149 6.19 5.25 14.35
N SER A 150 6.49 5.15 15.64
CA SER A 150 7.76 4.58 16.14
C SER A 150 7.92 3.11 15.71
N GLY A 151 6.83 2.35 15.66
CA GLY A 151 6.80 0.96 15.18
C GLY A 151 7.33 0.82 13.75
N HIS A 152 6.98 1.74 12.85
CA HIS A 152 7.54 1.77 11.49
C HIS A 152 9.07 1.95 11.48
N SER A 153 9.63 2.70 12.43
CA SER A 153 11.09 2.89 12.54
C SER A 153 11.82 1.60 12.94
N LYS A 154 11.15 0.69 13.66
CA LYS A 154 11.73 -0.59 14.12
C LYS A 154 11.65 -1.67 13.04
N ASN A 155 10.70 -1.56 12.12
CA ASN A 155 10.51 -2.53 11.05
C ASN A 155 11.31 -2.14 9.78
N LYS A 156 12.50 -2.76 9.61
CA LYS A 156 13.34 -2.57 8.42
C LYS A 156 12.61 -2.90 7.11
N TRP A 157 11.66 -3.84 7.14
CA TRP A 157 10.91 -4.25 5.95
C TRP A 157 9.98 -3.17 5.44
N TRP A 158 9.46 -2.30 6.31
CA TRP A 158 8.59 -1.20 5.87
C TRP A 158 9.31 -0.24 4.91
N MET A 159 10.56 0.14 5.20
CA MET A 159 11.35 1.00 4.30
C MET A 159 11.63 0.32 2.96
N ILE A 160 11.97 -0.98 3.00
CA ILE A 160 12.24 -1.78 1.80
C ILE A 160 10.97 -1.89 0.97
N THR A 161 9.84 -2.32 1.55
CA THR A 161 8.56 -2.44 0.85
C THR A 161 8.15 -1.12 0.22
N ARG A 162 8.23 0.00 0.95
CA ARG A 162 7.89 1.33 0.43
C ARG A 162 8.78 1.75 -0.74
N SER A 163 10.10 1.62 -0.59
CA SER A 163 11.07 2.03 -1.62
C SER A 163 10.92 1.17 -2.88
N THR A 164 10.76 -0.14 -2.70
CA THR A 164 10.52 -1.07 -3.82
C THR A 164 9.17 -0.81 -4.48
N ALA A 165 8.10 -0.55 -3.73
CA ALA A 165 6.79 -0.21 -4.28
C ALA A 165 6.85 1.04 -5.16
N MET A 166 7.59 2.06 -4.71
CA MET A 166 7.82 3.29 -5.46
C MET A 166 8.64 3.05 -6.73
N MET A 167 9.72 2.28 -6.65
CA MET A 167 10.54 1.96 -7.83
C MET A 167 9.74 1.19 -8.88
N PHE A 168 8.98 0.17 -8.45
CA PHE A 168 8.08 -0.58 -9.32
C PHE A 168 6.97 0.29 -9.88
N TRP A 169 6.46 1.27 -9.11
CA TRP A 169 5.49 2.23 -9.64
C TRP A 169 6.05 3.02 -10.82
N VAL A 170 7.26 3.59 -10.69
CA VAL A 170 7.85 4.38 -11.79
C VAL A 170 8.01 3.50 -13.03
N LEU A 171 8.49 2.26 -12.85
CA LEU A 171 8.60 1.29 -13.95
C LEU A 171 7.24 1.01 -14.59
N ILE A 172 6.21 0.74 -13.79
CA ILE A 172 4.87 0.46 -14.29
C ILE A 172 4.26 1.66 -14.99
N ALA A 173 4.41 2.87 -14.42
CA ALA A 173 3.95 4.09 -15.05
C ALA A 173 4.65 4.31 -16.40
N ALA A 174 5.97 4.07 -16.48
CA ALA A 174 6.71 4.14 -17.73
C ALA A 174 6.22 3.10 -18.76
N VAL A 175 6.00 1.85 -18.33
CA VAL A 175 5.47 0.77 -19.17
C VAL A 175 4.05 1.11 -19.67
N VAL A 176 3.17 1.59 -18.80
CA VAL A 176 1.80 2.00 -19.15
C VAL A 176 1.84 3.11 -20.19
N LEU A 177 2.60 4.19 -19.93
CA LEU A 177 2.69 5.33 -20.84
C LEU A 177 3.31 4.94 -22.18
N THR A 178 4.38 4.15 -22.17
CA THR A 178 5.02 3.63 -23.38
C THR A 178 4.06 2.75 -24.17
N THR A 179 3.33 1.85 -23.50
CA THR A 179 2.33 0.99 -24.15
C THR A 179 1.22 1.83 -24.78
N LEU A 180 0.68 2.83 -24.07
CA LEU A 180 -0.35 3.73 -24.61
C LEU A 180 0.16 4.52 -25.82
N PHE A 181 1.37 5.07 -25.74
CA PHE A 181 2.01 5.79 -26.84
C PHE A 181 2.19 4.89 -28.06
N LEU A 182 2.71 3.67 -27.85
CA LEU A 182 2.89 2.68 -28.92
C LEU A 182 1.54 2.27 -29.52
N LEU A 183 0.49 2.06 -28.72
CA LEU A 183 -0.83 1.67 -29.23
C LEU A 183 -1.49 2.75 -30.10
N GLU A 184 -1.18 4.03 -29.83
CA GLU A 184 -1.66 5.19 -30.56
C GLU A 184 -0.85 5.42 -31.85
N MET A 185 0.48 5.41 -31.74
CA MET A 185 1.38 5.68 -32.87
C MET A 185 1.59 4.47 -33.79
N GLY A 186 1.45 3.27 -33.23
CA GLY A 186 1.78 2.00 -33.89
C GLY A 186 0.60 1.40 -34.64
N LYS A 187 0.88 0.92 -35.85
CA LYS A 187 -0.05 0.12 -36.67
C LYS A 187 -0.11 -1.34 -36.20
N PHE A 188 -0.34 -1.56 -34.90
CA PHE A 188 -0.46 -2.90 -34.35
C PHE A 188 -1.75 -3.60 -34.77
N GLN A 189 -1.66 -4.90 -35.03
CA GLN A 189 -2.84 -5.72 -35.28
C GLN A 189 -3.78 -5.73 -34.07
N PRO A 190 -5.12 -5.75 -34.25
CA PRO A 190 -6.08 -5.71 -33.14
C PRO A 190 -5.84 -6.76 -32.05
N ASN A 191 -5.52 -7.99 -32.45
CA ASN A 191 -5.23 -9.09 -31.51
C ASN A 191 -4.04 -8.80 -30.59
N LEU A 192 -3.01 -8.13 -31.12
CA LEU A 192 -1.84 -7.75 -30.35
C LEU A 192 -2.16 -6.64 -29.35
N LYS A 193 -3.02 -5.68 -29.75
CA LYS A 193 -3.51 -4.64 -28.84
C LYS A 193 -4.26 -5.27 -27.65
N VAL A 194 -5.15 -6.23 -27.92
CA VAL A 194 -5.89 -6.95 -26.87
C VAL A 194 -4.95 -7.73 -25.95
N SER A 195 -4.00 -8.48 -26.50
CA SER A 195 -2.98 -9.21 -25.74
C SER A 195 -2.16 -8.29 -24.83
N LEU A 196 -1.74 -7.13 -25.33
CA LEU A 196 -1.04 -6.10 -24.54
C LEU A 196 -1.90 -5.55 -23.40
N PHE A 197 -3.18 -5.22 -23.67
CA PHE A 197 -4.09 -4.73 -22.63
C PHE A 197 -4.33 -5.77 -21.53
N ILE A 198 -4.53 -7.04 -21.87
CA ILE A 198 -4.70 -8.13 -20.89
C ILE A 198 -3.43 -8.28 -20.04
N THR A 199 -2.27 -8.29 -20.69
CA THR A 199 -0.97 -8.46 -20.03
C THR A 199 -0.68 -7.28 -19.09
N LEU A 200 -0.94 -6.05 -19.54
CA LEU A 200 -0.78 -4.85 -18.72
C LEU A 200 -1.77 -4.81 -17.56
N GLY A 201 -3.05 -5.14 -17.80
CA GLY A 201 -4.06 -5.21 -16.76
C GLY A 201 -3.71 -6.22 -15.66
N ALA A 202 -3.21 -7.40 -16.05
CA ALA A 202 -2.70 -8.40 -15.12
C ALA A 202 -1.52 -7.87 -14.29
N LEU A 203 -0.58 -7.14 -14.91
CA LEU A 203 0.59 -6.57 -14.23
C LEU A 203 0.15 -5.58 -13.15
N LEU A 204 -0.79 -4.69 -13.49
CA LEU A 204 -1.34 -3.69 -12.58
C LEU A 204 -2.03 -4.31 -11.37
N ILE A 205 -2.84 -5.35 -11.60
CA ILE A 205 -3.54 -6.06 -10.51
C ILE A 205 -2.54 -6.71 -9.57
N ILE A 206 -1.53 -7.40 -10.09
CA ILE A 206 -0.55 -8.08 -9.24
C ILE A 206 0.30 -7.07 -8.49
N TYR A 207 0.80 -6.04 -9.18
CA TYR A 207 1.56 -4.96 -8.55
C TYR A 207 0.79 -4.37 -7.36
N ALA A 208 -0.46 -3.97 -7.59
CA ALA A 208 -1.29 -3.41 -6.55
C ALA A 208 -1.47 -4.40 -5.40
N THR A 209 -1.89 -5.63 -5.70
CA THR A 209 -2.18 -6.65 -4.68
C THR A 209 -0.95 -6.98 -3.84
N PHE A 210 0.20 -7.19 -4.49
CA PHE A 210 1.45 -7.55 -3.82
C PHE A 210 1.86 -6.46 -2.83
N PHE A 211 2.00 -5.21 -3.29
CA PHE A 211 2.45 -4.14 -2.40
C PHE A 211 1.40 -3.73 -1.37
N MET A 212 0.09 -3.89 -1.65
CA MET A 212 -0.95 -3.72 -0.63
C MET A 212 -0.78 -4.74 0.50
N VAL A 213 -0.70 -6.04 0.21
CA VAL A 213 -0.60 -7.08 1.25
C VAL A 213 0.63 -6.90 2.12
N PHE A 214 1.81 -6.64 1.53
CA PHE A 214 3.02 -6.41 2.31
C PHE A 214 2.97 -5.09 3.11
N SER A 215 2.37 -4.04 2.56
CA SER A 215 2.15 -2.80 3.31
C SER A 215 1.21 -3.04 4.49
N TRP A 216 0.12 -3.79 4.30
CA TRP A 216 -0.84 -4.11 5.35
C TRP A 216 -0.21 -4.91 6.48
N ILE A 217 0.64 -5.89 6.16
CA ILE A 217 1.41 -6.62 7.18
C ILE A 217 2.32 -5.66 7.97
N ASN A 218 2.99 -4.72 7.29
CA ASN A 218 3.83 -3.74 7.97
C ASN A 218 3.04 -2.77 8.87
N GLU A 219 1.84 -2.34 8.45
CA GLU A 219 0.91 -1.56 9.28
C GLU A 219 0.48 -2.32 10.53
N HIS A 220 0.17 -3.62 10.37
CA HIS A 220 -0.17 -4.48 11.50
C HIS A 220 0.99 -4.62 12.49
N GLU A 221 2.21 -4.81 12.02
CA GLU A 221 3.38 -4.84 12.92
C GLU A 221 3.57 -3.53 13.70
N ALA A 222 3.27 -2.38 13.09
CA ALA A 222 3.26 -1.09 13.77
C ALA A 222 2.11 -0.97 14.79
N ASP A 223 0.90 -1.43 14.43
CA ASP A 223 -0.26 -1.49 15.33
C ASP A 223 0.03 -2.35 16.57
N LEU A 224 0.61 -3.52 16.37
CA LEU A 224 0.96 -4.44 17.46
C LEU A 224 1.99 -3.84 18.40
N PHE A 225 2.96 -3.12 17.85
CA PHE A 225 3.93 -2.38 18.65
C PHE A 225 3.25 -1.29 19.48
N ALA A 226 2.32 -0.53 18.88
CA ALA A 226 1.53 0.47 19.59
C ALA A 226 0.69 -0.15 20.71
N VAL A 227 -0.07 -1.20 20.42
CA VAL A 227 -0.90 -1.92 21.42
C VAL A 227 -0.05 -2.40 22.60
N LYS A 228 1.14 -2.95 22.34
CA LYS A 228 2.07 -3.40 23.39
C LYS A 228 2.56 -2.25 24.28
N LYS A 229 2.63 -1.02 23.77
CA LYS A 229 3.18 0.14 24.46
C LYS A 229 2.14 1.02 25.14
N SER A 230 0.99 1.23 24.51
CA SER A 230 -0.07 2.13 25.00
C SER A 230 -1.33 1.41 25.50
N GLY A 231 -1.41 0.08 25.34
CA GLY A 231 -2.60 -0.70 25.60
C GLY A 231 -3.63 -0.62 24.47
N TYR A 232 -4.46 -1.67 24.37
CA TYR A 232 -5.48 -1.83 23.32
C TYR A 232 -6.55 -0.74 23.33
N GLU A 233 -7.01 -0.31 24.51
CA GLU A 233 -8.08 0.69 24.62
C GLU A 233 -7.67 2.04 24.02
N ASN A 234 -6.49 2.54 24.39
CA ASN A 234 -5.98 3.82 23.89
C ASN A 234 -5.70 3.74 22.38
N PHE A 235 -5.10 2.64 21.93
CA PHE A 235 -4.82 2.40 20.51
C PHE A 235 -6.11 2.38 19.68
N SER A 236 -7.10 1.58 20.10
CA SER A 236 -8.34 1.42 19.34
C SER A 236 -9.11 2.74 19.26
N LYS A 237 -9.28 3.48 20.37
CA LYS A 237 -9.90 4.81 20.36
C LYS A 237 -9.18 5.77 19.41
N ALA A 238 -7.84 5.83 19.48
CA ALA A 238 -7.05 6.68 18.61
C ALA A 238 -7.23 6.31 17.13
N LEU A 239 -7.23 5.01 16.81
CA LEU A 239 -7.41 4.51 15.45
C LEU A 239 -8.81 4.83 14.90
N PHE A 240 -9.87 4.62 15.70
CA PHE A 240 -11.24 4.96 15.31
C PHE A 240 -11.41 6.46 15.07
N LYS A 241 -10.94 7.30 16.01
CA LYS A 241 -10.97 8.76 15.84
C LYS A 241 -10.24 9.16 14.56
N THR A 242 -8.99 8.72 14.39
CA THR A 242 -8.20 9.06 13.19
C THR A 242 -8.92 8.64 11.91
N TYR A 243 -9.51 7.44 11.86
CA TYR A 243 -10.27 6.97 10.72
C TYR A 243 -11.50 7.85 10.43
N PHE A 244 -12.34 8.08 11.44
CA PHE A 244 -13.58 8.82 11.25
C PHE A 244 -13.37 10.31 11.01
N TYR A 245 -12.40 10.96 11.65
CA TYR A 245 -12.05 12.36 11.36
C TYR A 245 -11.54 12.52 9.91
N ASN A 246 -10.82 11.53 9.37
CA ASN A 246 -10.40 11.56 7.96
C ASN A 246 -11.58 11.32 6.98
N VAL A 247 -12.58 10.53 7.35
CA VAL A 247 -13.73 10.21 6.48
C VAL A 247 -14.87 11.24 6.59
N LEU A 248 -15.21 11.64 7.81
CA LEU A 248 -16.37 12.47 8.16
C LEU A 248 -15.98 13.90 8.53
N GLY A 249 -14.71 14.22 8.71
CA GLY A 249 -14.28 15.55 9.16
C GLY A 249 -14.76 15.86 10.58
N ASP A 250 -15.29 17.07 10.76
CA ASP A 250 -15.69 17.60 12.07
C ASP A 250 -16.95 16.91 12.67
N TYR A 251 -17.63 16.02 11.92
CA TYR A 251 -18.75 15.22 12.41
C TYR A 251 -18.33 14.01 13.26
N ALA A 252 -17.04 13.84 13.57
CA ALA A 252 -16.53 12.69 14.32
C ALA A 252 -16.74 12.79 15.84
N GLU A 253 -17.31 13.87 16.37
CA GLU A 253 -17.67 13.97 17.81
C GLU A 253 -18.59 12.82 18.28
N PHE A 254 -19.35 12.20 17.37
CA PHE A 254 -20.18 11.03 17.65
C PHE A 254 -19.39 9.73 17.91
N VAL A 255 -18.11 9.67 17.55
CA VAL A 255 -17.26 8.47 17.63
C VAL A 255 -16.83 8.17 19.07
N GLY A 256 -16.74 9.20 19.93
CA GLY A 256 -16.36 9.04 21.33
C GLY A 256 -17.32 8.19 22.17
N LYS A 257 -18.48 7.83 21.63
CA LYS A 257 -19.52 7.03 22.30
C LYS A 257 -19.54 5.56 21.87
N ILE A 258 -18.68 5.13 20.95
CA ILE A 258 -18.65 3.74 20.48
C ILE A 258 -18.05 2.86 21.58
N ASP A 259 -18.85 1.96 22.14
CA ASP A 259 -18.35 0.93 23.07
C ASP A 259 -17.63 -0.17 22.29
N LEU A 260 -16.32 -0.21 22.44
CA LEU A 260 -15.44 -1.17 21.76
C LEU A 260 -15.26 -2.47 22.55
N LYS A 261 -15.76 -2.57 23.78
CA LYS A 261 -15.59 -3.76 24.63
C LYS A 261 -16.26 -5.01 24.05
N ASN A 262 -17.31 -4.82 23.25
CA ASN A 262 -18.10 -5.90 22.66
C ASN A 262 -17.89 -6.05 21.14
N PHE A 263 -16.83 -5.48 20.57
CA PHE A 263 -16.57 -5.59 19.14
C PHE A 263 -16.21 -7.03 18.75
N ASN A 264 -17.21 -7.80 18.29
CA ASN A 264 -16.97 -9.09 17.68
C ASN A 264 -16.54 -8.87 16.23
N SER A 265 -15.24 -8.93 15.99
CA SER A 265 -14.66 -8.81 14.66
C SER A 265 -15.05 -9.95 13.72
N GLY A 266 -15.65 -11.04 14.23
CA GLY A 266 -15.96 -12.25 13.48
C GLY A 266 -14.72 -12.96 12.92
N ASP A 267 -14.93 -14.12 12.34
CA ASP A 267 -13.87 -14.80 11.59
C ASP A 267 -13.61 -14.09 10.25
N VAL A 268 -12.37 -14.13 9.81
CA VAL A 268 -11.96 -13.63 8.49
C VAL A 268 -11.70 -14.81 7.58
N THR A 269 -12.31 -14.79 6.39
CA THR A 269 -12.12 -15.84 5.39
C THR A 269 -11.21 -15.37 4.25
N PRO A 270 -10.47 -16.28 3.59
CA PRO A 270 -9.66 -15.92 2.42
C PRO A 270 -10.49 -15.32 1.26
N PHE A 271 -11.75 -15.73 1.13
CA PHE A 271 -12.62 -15.21 0.09
C PHE A 271 -13.00 -13.74 0.32
N GLU A 272 -13.24 -13.35 1.58
CA GLU A 272 -13.47 -11.94 1.94
C GLU A 272 -12.25 -11.08 1.60
N ILE A 273 -11.05 -11.54 1.98
CA ILE A 273 -9.79 -10.83 1.68
C ILE A 273 -9.59 -10.74 0.16
N LEU A 274 -9.80 -11.82 -0.57
CA LEU A 274 -9.67 -11.86 -2.02
C LEU A 274 -10.58 -10.82 -2.69
N LYS A 275 -11.84 -10.74 -2.25
CA LYS A 275 -12.81 -9.77 -2.77
C LYS A 275 -12.35 -8.33 -2.53
N ILE A 276 -11.80 -8.03 -1.36
CA ILE A 276 -11.30 -6.69 -1.03
C ILE A 276 -10.06 -6.36 -1.87
N LEU A 277 -9.09 -7.28 -1.94
CA LEU A 277 -7.88 -7.12 -2.73
C LEU A 277 -8.22 -6.88 -4.21
N LEU A 278 -9.10 -7.69 -4.80
CA LEU A 278 -9.55 -7.49 -6.18
C LEU A 278 -10.24 -6.14 -6.37
N LYS A 279 -11.17 -5.77 -5.47
CA LYS A 279 -11.87 -4.48 -5.55
C LYS A 279 -10.90 -3.30 -5.55
N GLN A 280 -9.89 -3.34 -4.68
CA GLN A 280 -8.89 -2.27 -4.60
C GLN A 280 -7.89 -2.31 -5.76
N SER A 281 -7.48 -3.49 -6.23
CA SER A 281 -6.56 -3.63 -7.35
C SER A 281 -7.19 -3.20 -8.68
N ILE A 282 -8.50 -3.41 -8.87
CA ILE A 282 -9.24 -2.93 -10.04
C ILE A 282 -9.21 -1.41 -10.16
N TYR A 283 -9.12 -0.68 -9.04
CA TYR A 283 -8.95 0.78 -9.06
C TYR A 283 -7.68 1.20 -9.82
N TYR A 284 -6.62 0.38 -9.81
CA TYR A 284 -5.36 0.64 -10.49
C TYR A 284 -5.38 0.30 -11.99
N LEU A 285 -6.46 -0.31 -12.52
CA LEU A 285 -6.59 -0.55 -13.96
C LEU A 285 -6.76 0.75 -14.77
N PHE A 286 -7.11 1.85 -14.12
CA PHE A 286 -7.25 3.15 -14.76
C PHE A 286 -5.91 3.91 -14.71
N PRO A 287 -5.27 4.25 -15.86
CA PRO A 287 -3.96 4.91 -15.89
C PRO A 287 -3.91 6.20 -15.07
N ARG A 288 -5.00 6.98 -15.05
CA ARG A 288 -5.12 8.19 -14.25
C ARG A 288 -4.88 7.93 -12.75
N ASN A 289 -5.35 6.80 -12.24
CA ASN A 289 -5.22 6.46 -10.83
C ASN A 289 -3.78 6.08 -10.49
N ILE A 290 -3.08 5.38 -11.39
CA ILE A 290 -1.65 5.06 -11.24
C ILE A 290 -0.83 6.35 -11.15
N LEU A 291 -1.11 7.33 -12.03
CA LEU A 291 -0.35 8.59 -12.05
C LEU A 291 -0.61 9.46 -10.81
N ASN A 292 -1.85 9.46 -10.30
CA ASN A 292 -2.24 10.28 -9.15
C ASN A 292 -1.93 9.62 -7.79
N GLN A 293 -1.92 8.28 -7.75
CA GLN A 293 -1.71 7.51 -6.54
C GLN A 293 -0.56 6.52 -6.76
N PRO A 294 0.68 6.97 -6.55
CA PRO A 294 1.87 6.18 -6.88
C PRO A 294 2.07 4.92 -6.04
N ILE A 295 1.41 4.83 -4.88
CA ILE A 295 1.56 3.67 -4.00
C ILE A 295 0.18 3.07 -3.77
N PRO A 296 0.04 1.74 -3.92
CA PRO A 296 -1.17 1.02 -3.56
C PRO A 296 -1.63 1.34 -2.13
N GLN A 297 -2.91 1.12 -1.83
CA GLN A 297 -3.46 1.46 -0.52
C GLN A 297 -2.66 0.80 0.62
N THR A 298 -1.96 1.60 1.41
CA THR A 298 -1.06 1.10 2.46
C THR A 298 -1.79 0.69 3.73
N HIS A 299 -2.94 1.29 4.02
CA HIS A 299 -3.71 0.99 5.23
C HIS A 299 -4.73 -0.12 4.99
N PRO A 300 -4.70 -1.21 5.77
CA PRO A 300 -5.71 -2.25 5.70
C PRO A 300 -7.08 -1.75 6.20
N PRO A 301 -8.18 -2.45 5.83
CA PRO A 301 -9.50 -2.20 6.41
C PRO A 301 -9.46 -2.15 7.94
N LEU A 302 -10.14 -1.16 8.51
CA LEU A 302 -10.17 -0.90 9.96
C LEU A 302 -10.53 -2.15 10.77
N ARG A 303 -11.51 -2.95 10.32
CA ARG A 303 -11.91 -4.22 10.93
C ARG A 303 -10.72 -5.15 11.16
N TYR A 304 -9.79 -5.26 10.20
CA TYR A 304 -8.65 -6.16 10.29
C TYR A 304 -7.58 -5.66 11.26
N ARG A 305 -7.38 -4.33 11.34
CA ARG A 305 -6.47 -3.72 12.33
C ARG A 305 -6.95 -3.99 13.75
N ILE A 306 -8.25 -3.76 14.00
CA ILE A 306 -8.89 -4.00 15.30
C ILE A 306 -8.88 -5.49 15.66
N LEU A 307 -9.21 -6.38 14.73
CA LEU A 307 -9.16 -7.84 14.93
C LEU A 307 -7.78 -8.28 15.45
N LEU A 308 -6.71 -7.88 14.76
CA LEU A 308 -5.36 -8.32 15.09
C LEU A 308 -4.87 -7.72 16.40
N ALA A 309 -5.16 -6.44 16.64
CA ALA A 309 -4.89 -5.76 17.90
C ALA A 309 -5.59 -6.48 19.07
N HIS A 310 -6.85 -6.86 18.91
CA HIS A 310 -7.61 -7.56 19.95
C HIS A 310 -7.06 -8.97 20.23
N GLN A 311 -6.63 -9.71 19.21
CA GLN A 311 -6.03 -11.04 19.39
C GLN A 311 -4.79 -11.02 20.29
N THR A 312 -4.00 -9.94 20.29
CA THR A 312 -2.83 -9.85 21.19
C THR A 312 -3.15 -9.78 22.67
N LEU A 313 -4.39 -9.46 23.06
CA LEU A 313 -4.79 -9.51 24.46
C LEU A 313 -4.97 -10.95 24.97
N LYS A 314 -5.08 -11.92 24.07
CA LYS A 314 -5.32 -13.34 24.40
C LYS A 314 -4.04 -14.17 24.47
N CYS A 315 -2.89 -13.61 24.12
CA CYS A 315 -1.58 -14.27 24.10
C CYS A 315 -0.67 -13.70 25.18
#